data_AF-A0A923WMP1-F1
#
_entry.id   AF-A0A923WMP1-F1
#
_cell.length_a   1.000
_cell.length_b   1.000
_cell.length_c   1.000
_cell.angle_alpha   90.00
_cell.angle_beta   90.00
_cell.angle_gamma   90.00
#
_symmetry.space_group_name_H-M   'P 1'
#
loop_
_entity.id
_entity.type
_entity.pdbx_description
1 polymer ?
#
loop_
_entity_poly.entity_id
_entity_poly.type
_entity_poly.pdbx_seq_one_letter_code
_entity_poly.pdbx_strand_id
1 'polypeptide(L)' 'MDLAKLATSVAQTGTAQEVGLAVLKRAQDIEKSAAVELINSVAPVQKLPSNLGNTINTTA' A
#
# COMPACT_ATOMS: atom_id res chain seq x y z
N MET A 1 -30.40 -4.56 -35.99
CA MET A 1 -29.58 -5.54 -35.22
C MET A 1 -28.40 -4.89 -34.50
N ASP A 2 -28.25 -3.57 -34.60
CA ASP A 2 -27.02 -2.86 -34.21
C ASP A 2 -27.06 -2.29 -32.79
N LEU A 3 -28.25 -1.94 -32.29
CA LEU A 3 -28.43 -1.45 -30.92
C LEU A 3 -28.12 -2.52 -29.87
N ALA A 4 -28.43 -3.80 -30.14
CA ALA A 4 -28.11 -4.90 -29.24
C ALA A 4 -26.59 -5.10 -29.09
N LYS A 5 -25.86 -5.04 -30.22
CA LYS A 5 -24.39 -5.14 -30.21
C LYS A 5 -23.74 -3.94 -29.51
N LEU A 6 -24.27 -2.74 -29.72
CA LEU A 6 -23.80 -1.53 -29.04
C LEU A 6 -24.06 -1.61 -27.52
N ALA A 7 -25.27 -2.01 -27.11
CA ALA A 7 -25.62 -2.19 -25.71
C ALA A 7 -24.71 -3.22 -25.01
N THR A 8 -24.41 -4.34 -25.70
CA THR A 8 -23.43 -5.32 -25.21
C THR A 8 -22.03 -4.73 -25.08
N SER A 9 -21.57 -3.97 -26.08
CA SER A 9 -20.24 -3.34 -26.05
C SER A 9 -20.11 -2.32 -24.90
N VAL A 10 -21.14 -1.53 -24.63
CA VAL A 10 -21.15 -0.55 -23.53
C VAL A 10 -21.18 -1.27 -22.17
N ALA A 11 -22.01 -2.31 -22.03
CA ALA A 11 -22.07 -3.11 -20.80
C ALA A 11 -20.74 -3.81 -20.48
N GLN A 12 -20.07 -4.36 -21.49
CA GLN A 12 -18.74 -4.96 -21.36
C GLN A 12 -17.67 -3.92 -20.99
N THR A 13 -17.78 -2.71 -21.54
CA THR A 13 -16.82 -1.64 -21.24
C THR A 13 -16.99 -1.13 -19.80
N GLY A 14 -18.22 -0.96 -19.33
CA GLY A 14 -18.50 -0.55 -17.94
C GLY A 14 -18.01 -1.58 -16.92
N THR A 15 -18.31 -2.86 -17.15
CA THR A 15 -17.83 -3.95 -16.29
C THR A 15 -16.30 -4.05 -16.26
N ALA A 16 -15.63 -3.91 -17.41
CA ALA A 16 -14.17 -3.90 -17.45
C ALA A 16 -13.54 -2.72 -16.66
N GLN A 17 -14.15 -1.55 -16.72
CA GLN A 17 -13.71 -0.37 -15.95
C GLN A 17 -13.90 -0.56 -14.43
N GLU A 18 -15.06 -1.08 -14.01
CA GLU A 18 -15.35 -1.37 -12.60
C GLU A 18 -14.40 -2.42 -12.02
N VAL A 19 -14.15 -3.51 -12.76
CA VAL A 19 -13.20 -4.54 -12.37
C VAL A 19 -11.78 -3.97 -12.30
N GLY A 20 -11.37 -3.16 -13.29
CA GLY A 20 -10.05 -2.51 -13.29
C GLY A 20 -9.86 -1.61 -12.06
N LEU A 21 -10.86 -0.83 -11.71
CA LEU A 21 -10.83 0.01 -10.50
C LEU A 21 -10.82 -0.82 -9.21
N ALA A 22 -11.59 -1.91 -9.15
CA ALA A 22 -11.61 -2.81 -8.01
C ALA A 22 -10.25 -3.51 -7.80
N VAL A 23 -9.61 -3.96 -8.88
CA VAL A 23 -8.26 -4.55 -8.84
C VAL A 23 -7.23 -3.50 -8.41
N LEU A 24 -7.30 -2.28 -8.94
CA LEU A 24 -6.40 -1.20 -8.53
C LEU A 24 -6.55 -0.87 -7.04
N LYS A 25 -7.77 -0.75 -6.54
CA LYS A 25 -8.04 -0.57 -5.09
C LYS A 25 -7.47 -1.72 -4.28
N ARG A 26 -7.69 -2.96 -4.72
CA ARG A 26 -7.15 -4.14 -4.04
C ARG A 26 -5.62 -4.13 -4.01
N ALA A 27 -4.96 -3.72 -5.09
CA ALA A 27 -3.50 -3.58 -5.14
C ALA A 27 -3.02 -2.51 -4.14
N GLN A 28 -3.65 -1.34 -4.11
CA GLN A 28 -3.35 -0.29 -3.14
C GLN A 28 -3.55 -0.74 -1.69
N ASP A 29 -4.60 -1.52 -1.41
CA ASP A 29 -4.84 -2.06 -0.08
C ASP A 29 -3.77 -3.08 0.34
N ILE A 30 -3.27 -3.90 -0.59
CA ILE A 30 -2.15 -4.83 -0.35
C ILE A 30 -0.88 -4.04 -0.03
N GLU A 31 -0.56 -3.01 -0.83
CA GLU A 31 0.61 -2.15 -0.60
C GLU A 31 0.57 -1.49 0.78
N LYS A 32 -0.59 -0.98 1.20
CA LYS A 32 -0.77 -0.40 2.54
C LYS A 32 -0.53 -1.43 3.64
N SER A 33 -1.07 -2.64 3.50
CA SER A 33 -0.87 -3.71 4.48
C SER A 33 0.60 -4.07 4.61
N ALA A 34 1.31 -4.19 3.49
CA ALA A 34 2.75 -4.48 3.47
C ALA A 34 3.56 -3.32 4.07
N ALA A 35 3.20 -2.07 3.78
CA ALA A 35 3.86 -0.90 4.37
C ALA A 35 3.72 -0.84 5.90
N VAL A 36 2.54 -1.18 6.44
CA VAL A 36 2.31 -1.22 7.89
C VAL A 36 3.13 -2.33 8.55
N GLU A 37 3.19 -3.52 7.93
CA GLU A 37 4.02 -4.62 8.43
C GLU A 37 5.50 -4.25 8.45
N LEU A 38 5.99 -3.59 7.39
CA LEU A 38 7.36 -3.06 7.34
C LEU A 38 7.62 -2.06 8.47
N ILE A 39 6.71 -1.09 8.69
CA ILE A 39 6.84 -0.12 9.79
C ILE A 39 6.88 -0.81 11.15
N ASN A 40 6.03 -1.82 11.37
CA ASN A 40 6.02 -2.59 12.62
C ASN A 40 7.27 -3.45 12.80
N SER A 41 7.87 -3.92 11.70
CA SER A 41 9.11 -4.71 11.71
C SER A 41 10.37 -3.89 11.98
N VAL A 42 10.30 -2.55 11.85
CA VAL A 42 11.38 -1.67 12.25
C VAL A 42 11.47 -1.68 13.77
N ALA A 43 12.41 -2.47 14.28
CA ALA A 43 12.79 -2.43 15.68
C ALA A 43 13.17 -0.99 16.07
N PRO A 44 12.75 -0.49 17.25
CA PRO A 44 13.22 0.80 17.74
C PRO A 44 14.75 0.76 17.77
N VAL A 45 15.37 1.69 17.04
CA VAL A 45 16.83 1.79 16.95
C VAL A 45 17.35 2.13 18.35
N GLN A 46 17.75 1.12 19.10
CA GLN A 46 18.39 1.30 20.40
C GLN A 46 19.77 1.89 20.14
N LYS A 47 19.83 3.22 20.07
CA LYS A 47 21.04 4.00 19.78
C LYS A 47 22.08 3.92 20.90
N LEU A 48 21.75 3.32 22.04
CA LEU A 48 22.60 3.31 23.22
C LEU A 48 22.60 1.92 23.86
N PRO A 49 23.76 1.24 23.91
CA PRO A 49 23.98 0.07 24.74
C PRO A 49 23.52 0.33 26.18
N SER A 50 22.95 -0.67 26.86
CA SER A 50 22.35 -0.55 28.20
C SER A 50 23.33 -0.08 29.29
N ASN A 51 24.63 -0.04 29.00
CA ASN A 51 25.70 0.46 29.87
C ASN A 51 26.08 1.93 29.59
N LEU A 52 25.52 2.57 28.57
CA LEU A 52 25.70 3.99 28.26
C LEU A 52 24.39 4.71 28.62
N GLY A 53 24.37 5.39 29.76
CA GLY A 53 23.28 6.28 30.14
C GLY A 53 23.09 7.40 29.12
N ASN A 54 21.95 8.11 29.20
CA ASN A 54 21.49 9.20 28.30
C ASN A 54 22.42 10.41 28.13
N THR A 55 23.68 10.33 28.56
CA THR A 55 24.65 11.43 28.57
C THR A 55 25.86 11.03 27.73
N ILE A 56 25.74 11.09 26.40
CA ILE A 56 26.94 11.13 25.55
C ILE A 56 27.56 12.52 25.72
N ASN A 57 28.76 12.58 26.31
CA ASN A 57 29.61 13.76 26.23
C ASN A 57 30.10 13.87 24.78
N THR A 58 29.36 14.61 23.95
CA THR A 58 29.79 15.01 22.61
C THR A 58 30.81 16.14 22.73
N THR A 59 32.06 15.82 23.07
CA THR A 59 33.21 16.68 22.74
C THR A 59 33.71 16.27 21.36
N ALA A 60 33.64 17.21 20.42
CA ALA A 60 34.15 17.10 19.06
C ALA A 60 35.68 17.08 19.02
#